data_AF-A0A2V7NMC4-F1
#
_entry.id   AF-A0A2V7NMC4-F1
#
_cell.length_a   1.000
_cell.length_b   1.000
_cell.length_c   1.000
_cell.angle_alpha   90.00
_cell.angle_beta   90.00
_cell.angle_gamma   90.00
#
_symmetry.space_group_name_H-M   'P 1'
#
loop_
_entity.id
_entity.type
_entity.pdbx_description
1 polymer ?
#
loop_
_entity_poly.entity_id
_entity_poly.type
_entity_poly.pdbx_seq_one_letter_code
_entity_poly.pdbx_strand_id
1 'polypeptide(L)'
;MRRLQLSRAVWVVTPLCFGPAVVHAQADSGAPASAELITQARAQLRARQLDSAAVLLRRVTDAPARSPAARVQAWVLLGIVNFYSASDSAASEAFREAFSLDPGLDVAGLDGFDPEIARLAGEARAAVSVGDSTAVRTVVRPAVAPLYDCLTKCADSVVPPQFVLFPYQMVLDGVVLPARRAHVFVALQAVVDQDGLVEPETVRLQSSTAVGVVEQIERALPQARFRPGFAKGVPVRTRVQLRFDFEAEGTGLIRYTYRVLAR
;
A
#
# COMPACT_ATOMS: atom_id res chain seq x y z
N MET A 1 -43.64 -53.83 54.42
CA MET A 1 -44.49 -54.98 54.06
C MET A 1 -45.22 -54.67 52.74
N ARG A 2 -45.36 -55.69 51.88
CA ARG A 2 -46.09 -55.75 50.58
C ARG A 2 -45.48 -55.06 49.33
N ARG A 3 -44.78 -55.91 48.57
CA ARG A 3 -44.88 -56.16 47.11
C ARG A 3 -46.28 -55.79 46.55
N LEU A 4 -46.51 -55.40 45.29
CA LEU A 4 -46.03 -55.86 43.99
C LEU A 4 -46.78 -54.95 42.97
N GLN A 5 -46.18 -54.54 41.87
CA GLN A 5 -46.71 -54.81 40.51
C GLN A 5 -45.73 -54.29 39.46
N LEU A 6 -45.27 -55.25 38.64
CA LEU A 6 -44.52 -55.07 37.41
C LEU A 6 -45.38 -54.36 36.36
N SER A 7 -44.77 -53.46 35.61
CA SER A 7 -45.13 -53.26 34.20
C SER A 7 -43.87 -53.09 33.37
N ARG A 8 -43.75 -53.98 32.40
CA ARG A 8 -42.68 -54.16 31.42
C ARG A 8 -42.36 -52.85 30.70
N ALA A 9 -41.08 -52.49 30.62
CA ALA A 9 -40.59 -51.58 29.59
C ALA A 9 -39.43 -52.26 28.86
N VAL A 10 -39.61 -52.33 27.55
CA VAL A 10 -38.88 -53.07 26.54
C VAL A 10 -37.41 -52.62 26.47
N TRP A 11 -36.51 -53.59 26.37
CA TRP A 11 -35.12 -53.39 25.99
C TRP A 11 -35.07 -52.90 24.53
N VAL A 12 -34.67 -51.65 24.32
CA VAL A 12 -34.16 -51.21 23.02
C VAL A 12 -32.65 -51.27 23.11
N VAL A 13 -32.09 -52.31 22.48
CA VAL A 13 -30.68 -52.40 22.13
C VAL A 13 -30.43 -51.37 21.03
N THR A 14 -29.92 -50.20 21.42
CA THR A 14 -29.49 -49.18 20.46
C THR A 14 -28.05 -49.52 20.01
N PRO A 15 -27.77 -49.61 18.71
CA PRO A 15 -26.51 -50.14 18.21
C PRO A 15 -25.37 -49.15 18.41
N LEU A 16 -24.15 -49.71 18.55
CA LEU A 16 -22.89 -48.99 18.38
C LEU A 16 -22.90 -48.25 17.03
N CYS A 17 -23.21 -46.96 17.05
CA CYS A 17 -22.83 -46.06 15.99
C CYS A 17 -21.34 -45.73 16.18
N PHE A 18 -20.53 -46.27 15.29
CA PHE A 18 -19.22 -45.76 14.92
C PHE A 18 -19.25 -44.23 14.95
N GLY A 19 -18.62 -43.63 15.96
CA GLY A 19 -18.34 -42.21 15.91
C GLY A 19 -17.37 -41.98 14.74
N PRO A 20 -17.65 -41.06 13.80
CA PRO A 20 -16.60 -40.65 12.90
C PRO A 20 -15.51 -40.06 13.79
N ALA A 21 -14.30 -40.64 13.70
CA ALA A 21 -13.11 -39.94 14.11
C ALA A 21 -13.16 -38.59 13.39
N VAL A 22 -13.50 -37.53 14.14
CA VAL A 22 -13.22 -36.18 13.70
C VAL A 22 -11.70 -36.13 13.67
N VAL A 23 -11.16 -36.50 12.51
CA VAL A 23 -9.84 -36.08 12.09
C VAL A 23 -9.93 -34.57 12.18
N HIS A 24 -9.43 -34.04 13.28
CA HIS A 24 -8.97 -32.67 13.31
C HIS A 24 -7.89 -32.67 12.25
N ALA A 25 -8.27 -32.34 11.01
CA ALA A 25 -7.33 -31.81 10.06
C ALA A 25 -6.66 -30.69 10.83
N GLN A 26 -5.42 -30.95 11.25
CA GLN A 26 -4.54 -29.92 11.77
C GLN A 26 -4.43 -28.95 10.62
N ALA A 27 -5.30 -27.93 10.62
CA ALA A 27 -5.04 -26.72 9.89
C ALA A 27 -3.66 -26.31 10.37
N ASP A 28 -2.72 -26.28 9.44
CA ASP A 28 -1.45 -25.60 9.64
C ASP A 28 -1.72 -24.39 10.52
N SER A 29 -1.02 -24.31 11.64
CA SER A 29 -0.93 -23.09 12.43
C SER A 29 -0.18 -22.04 11.59
N GLY A 30 -0.81 -21.63 10.50
CA GLY A 30 -0.40 -20.57 9.62
C GLY A 30 -0.85 -19.28 10.28
N ALA A 31 0.12 -18.48 10.70
CA ALA A 31 -0.16 -17.13 11.14
C ALA A 31 -1.08 -16.45 10.09
N PRO A 32 -2.15 -15.75 10.52
CA PRO A 32 -3.06 -15.09 9.61
C PRO A 32 -2.28 -14.15 8.68
N ALA A 33 -2.68 -14.09 7.41
CA ALA A 33 -2.01 -13.26 6.42
C ALA A 33 -2.02 -11.79 6.86
N SER A 34 -0.98 -11.01 6.53
CA SER A 34 -0.86 -9.60 6.96
C SER A 34 -2.11 -8.77 6.61
N ALA A 35 -2.73 -9.04 5.47
CA ALA A 35 -3.97 -8.38 5.06
C ALA A 35 -5.15 -8.66 6.01
N GLU A 36 -5.25 -9.89 6.54
CA GLU A 36 -6.27 -10.27 7.51
C GLU A 36 -6.07 -9.57 8.86
N LEU A 37 -4.83 -9.55 9.37
CA LEU A 37 -4.48 -8.84 10.60
C LEU A 37 -4.81 -7.36 10.52
N ILE A 38 -4.48 -6.70 9.39
CA ILE A 38 -4.83 -5.30 9.16
C ILE A 38 -6.35 -5.09 9.08
N THR A 39 -7.08 -6.00 8.44
CA THR A 39 -8.55 -5.93 8.37
C THR A 39 -9.17 -6.02 9.77
N GLN A 40 -8.69 -6.94 10.60
CA GLN A 40 -9.12 -7.09 11.99
C GLN A 40 -8.74 -5.85 12.82
N ALA A 41 -7.52 -5.33 12.69
CA ALA A 41 -7.06 -4.15 13.42
C ALA A 41 -7.93 -2.92 13.14
N ARG A 42 -8.31 -2.70 11.88
CA ARG A 42 -9.22 -1.61 11.50
C ARG A 42 -10.61 -1.76 12.12
N ALA A 43 -11.12 -2.99 12.22
CA ALA A 43 -12.38 -3.24 12.92
C ALA A 43 -12.27 -2.88 14.40
N GLN A 44 -11.15 -3.24 15.05
CA GLN A 44 -10.88 -2.87 16.44
C GLN A 44 -10.75 -1.36 16.64
N LEU A 45 -10.06 -0.66 15.73
CA LEU A 45 -9.94 0.80 15.75
C LEU A 45 -11.31 1.49 15.67
N ARG A 46 -12.20 1.04 14.77
CA ARG A 46 -13.58 1.55 14.67
C ARG A 46 -14.39 1.27 15.93
N ALA A 47 -14.15 0.13 16.57
CA ALA A 47 -14.76 -0.23 17.84
C ALA A 47 -14.12 0.46 19.07
N ARG A 48 -13.17 1.39 18.86
CA ARG A 48 -12.37 2.07 19.91
C ARG A 48 -11.58 1.12 20.81
N GLN A 49 -11.29 -0.10 20.34
CA GLN A 49 -10.46 -1.09 21.04
C GLN A 49 -8.99 -0.92 20.63
N LEU A 50 -8.35 0.13 21.15
CA LEU A 50 -7.03 0.58 20.70
C LEU A 50 -5.92 -0.44 21.00
N ASP A 51 -5.92 -1.05 22.18
CA ASP A 51 -4.90 -2.05 22.56
C ASP A 51 -4.94 -3.30 21.66
N SER A 52 -6.15 -3.79 21.39
CA SER A 52 -6.37 -4.92 20.46
C SER A 52 -5.91 -4.59 19.05
N ALA A 53 -6.20 -3.37 18.57
CA ALA A 53 -5.71 -2.90 17.28
C ALA A 53 -4.17 -2.83 17.25
N ALA A 54 -3.53 -2.28 18.28
CA ALA A 54 -2.08 -2.15 18.38
C ALA A 54 -1.37 -3.52 18.34
N VAL A 55 -1.88 -4.52 19.06
CA VAL A 55 -1.33 -5.89 19.08
C VAL A 55 -1.36 -6.53 17.68
N LEU A 56 -2.48 -6.39 16.97
CA LEU A 56 -2.62 -6.92 15.61
C LEU A 56 -1.67 -6.24 14.63
N LEU A 57 -1.50 -4.92 14.73
CA LEU A 57 -0.63 -4.14 13.86
C LEU A 57 0.86 -4.42 14.11
N ARG A 58 1.28 -4.54 15.38
CA ARG A 58 2.67 -4.89 15.73
C ARG A 58 3.10 -6.23 15.15
N ARG A 59 2.19 -7.22 15.13
CA ARG A 59 2.45 -8.51 14.47
C ARG A 59 2.78 -8.36 12.98
N VAL A 60 2.22 -7.36 12.31
CA VAL A 60 2.53 -7.07 10.90
C VAL A 60 3.84 -6.30 10.76
N THR A 61 4.13 -5.34 11.64
CA THR A 61 5.37 -4.55 11.58
C THR A 61 6.61 -5.35 11.95
N ASP A 62 6.49 -6.29 12.88
CA ASP A 62 7.61 -7.10 13.39
C ASP A 62 7.94 -8.29 12.47
N ALA A 63 7.02 -8.65 11.57
CA ALA A 63 7.22 -9.74 10.63
C ALA A 63 8.28 -9.41 9.57
N PRO A 64 9.11 -10.39 9.15
CA PRO A 64 10.03 -10.21 8.03
C PRO A 64 9.27 -9.86 6.75
N ALA A 65 9.86 -8.99 5.92
CA ALA A 65 9.23 -8.13 4.89
C ALA A 65 8.54 -8.83 3.69
N ARG A 66 7.67 -9.82 3.93
CA ARG A 66 6.93 -10.53 2.87
C ARG A 66 5.98 -9.60 2.08
N SER A 67 5.57 -8.48 2.68
CA SER A 67 4.80 -7.42 2.00
C SER A 67 5.19 -6.04 2.53
N PRO A 68 6.06 -5.29 1.82
CA PRO A 68 6.42 -3.91 2.18
C PRO A 68 5.19 -2.99 2.31
N ALA A 69 4.22 -3.15 1.40
CA ALA A 69 2.97 -2.38 1.43
C ALA A 69 2.14 -2.61 2.71
N ALA A 70 1.99 -3.87 3.13
CA ALA A 70 1.25 -4.18 4.36
C ALA A 70 1.98 -3.65 5.60
N ARG A 71 3.31 -3.60 5.58
CA ARG A 71 4.12 -3.07 6.67
C ARG A 71 4.01 -1.54 6.78
N VAL A 72 4.12 -0.83 5.65
CA VAL A 72 3.83 0.62 5.58
C VAL A 72 2.43 0.89 6.12
N GLN A 73 1.44 0.10 5.70
CA GLN A 73 0.07 0.24 6.16
C GLN A 73 -0.10 0.03 7.66
N ALA A 74 0.57 -0.98 8.21
CA ALA A 74 0.52 -1.27 9.63
C ALA A 74 1.14 -0.14 10.47
N TRP A 75 2.26 0.45 10.03
CA TRP A 75 2.90 1.58 10.70
C TRP A 75 2.02 2.84 10.73
N VAL A 76 1.38 3.20 9.60
CA VAL A 76 0.45 4.35 9.57
C VAL A 76 -0.72 4.13 10.54
N LEU A 77 -1.34 2.94 10.52
CA LEU A 77 -2.46 2.63 11.42
C LEU A 77 -2.01 2.60 12.88
N LEU A 78 -0.78 2.15 13.17
CA LEU A 78 -0.23 2.16 14.52
C LEU A 78 0.02 3.59 15.01
N GLY A 79 0.44 4.50 14.12
CA GLY A 79 0.52 5.94 14.41
C GLY A 79 -0.83 6.53 14.84
N ILE A 80 -1.89 6.22 14.10
CA ILE A 80 -3.27 6.64 14.42
C ILE A 80 -3.74 6.05 15.75
N VAL A 81 -3.47 4.76 16.01
CA VAL A 81 -3.82 4.10 17.27
C VAL A 81 -3.10 4.74 18.46
N ASN A 82 -1.80 5.01 18.33
CA ASN A 82 -0.99 5.63 19.38
C ASN A 82 -1.45 7.07 19.68
N PHE A 83 -1.84 7.84 18.65
CA PHE A 83 -2.43 9.16 18.84
C PHE A 83 -3.70 9.10 19.68
N TYR A 84 -4.66 8.23 19.31
CA TYR A 84 -5.88 8.06 20.11
C TYR A 84 -5.65 7.48 21.52
N SER A 85 -4.48 6.89 21.75
CA SER A 85 -4.03 6.41 23.06
C SER A 85 -3.24 7.48 23.84
N ALA A 86 -3.27 8.75 23.41
CA ALA A 86 -2.54 9.88 23.99
C ALA A 86 -1.02 9.66 24.07
N SER A 87 -0.46 8.93 23.11
CA SER A 87 0.95 8.57 23.04
C SER A 87 1.62 9.20 21.81
N ASP A 88 1.67 10.53 21.77
CA ASP A 88 2.11 11.30 20.59
C ASP A 88 3.53 10.96 20.15
N SER A 89 4.45 10.74 21.08
CA SER A 89 5.83 10.35 20.73
C SER A 89 5.88 9.00 19.99
N ALA A 90 5.07 8.03 20.44
CA ALA A 90 4.94 6.73 19.78
C ALA A 90 4.16 6.83 18.46
N ALA A 91 3.25 7.80 18.34
CA ALA A 91 2.57 8.11 17.08
C ALA A 91 3.55 8.66 16.04
N SER A 92 4.34 9.68 16.41
CA SER A 92 5.37 10.25 15.55
C SER A 92 6.41 9.23 15.11
N GLU A 93 6.82 8.32 16.01
CA GLU A 93 7.76 7.25 15.67
C GLU A 93 7.17 6.28 14.64
N ALA A 94 5.93 5.82 14.84
CA ALA A 94 5.26 4.96 13.88
C ALA A 94 5.08 5.63 12.50
N PHE A 95 4.78 6.93 12.45
CA PHE A 95 4.73 7.66 11.18
C PHE A 95 6.11 7.80 10.53
N ARG A 96 7.17 8.06 11.30
CA ARG A 96 8.54 8.11 10.76
C ARG A 96 8.93 6.77 10.14
N GLU A 97 8.62 5.64 10.79
CA GLU A 97 8.85 4.30 10.24
C GLU A 97 8.11 4.10 8.91
N ALA A 98 6.86 4.56 8.80
CA ALA A 98 6.12 4.51 7.54
C ALA A 98 6.80 5.32 6.42
N PHE A 99 7.23 6.56 6.70
CA PHE A 99 7.90 7.42 5.73
C PHE A 99 9.33 6.99 5.41
N SER A 100 10.03 6.31 6.32
CA SER A 100 11.33 5.72 6.03
C SER A 100 11.22 4.51 5.09
N LEU A 101 10.13 3.74 5.20
CA LEU A 101 9.83 2.65 4.26
C LEU A 101 9.33 3.15 2.91
N ASP A 102 8.61 4.27 2.89
CA ASP A 102 8.13 4.92 1.68
C ASP A 102 8.15 6.46 1.81
N PRO A 103 9.25 7.12 1.38
CA PRO A 103 9.39 8.59 1.46
C PRO A 103 8.35 9.36 0.64
N GLY A 104 7.79 8.70 -0.37
CA GLY A 104 6.76 9.27 -1.22
C GLY A 104 5.35 9.08 -0.67
N LEU A 105 5.15 8.26 0.36
CA LEU A 105 3.84 7.88 0.90
C LEU A 105 2.88 9.06 0.99
N ASP A 106 1.70 8.88 0.40
CA ASP A 106 0.58 9.80 0.52
C ASP A 106 -0.55 9.11 1.26
N VAL A 107 -1.03 9.74 2.33
CA VAL A 107 -2.11 9.23 3.18
C VAL A 107 -3.29 10.18 3.05
N ALA A 108 -4.15 9.90 2.08
CA ALA A 108 -5.32 10.72 1.81
C ALA A 108 -6.34 10.60 2.96
N GLY A 109 -6.88 11.75 3.38
CA GLY A 109 -7.98 11.84 4.34
C GLY A 109 -7.57 11.96 5.80
N LEU A 110 -6.27 12.08 6.13
CA LEU A 110 -5.83 12.34 7.51
C LEU A 110 -6.45 13.63 8.08
N ASP A 111 -6.40 14.71 7.30
CA ASP A 111 -6.88 16.03 7.69
C ASP A 111 -8.39 16.05 7.95
N GLY A 112 -9.14 15.18 7.25
CA GLY A 112 -10.58 14.99 7.45
C GLY A 112 -10.91 14.14 8.67
N PHE A 113 -9.94 13.36 9.18
CA PHE A 113 -10.10 12.49 10.34
C PHE A 113 -9.80 13.24 11.64
N ASP A 114 -8.63 13.90 11.70
CA ASP A 114 -8.22 14.77 12.79
C ASP A 114 -7.04 15.65 12.32
N PRO A 115 -7.15 16.99 12.37
CA PRO A 115 -6.10 17.88 11.91
C PRO A 115 -4.79 17.73 12.70
N GLU A 116 -4.86 17.26 13.94
CA GLU A 116 -3.67 17.07 14.78
C GLU A 116 -2.88 15.83 14.37
N ILE A 117 -3.56 14.77 13.91
CA ILE A 117 -2.90 13.60 13.31
C ILE A 117 -2.17 14.02 12.04
N ALA A 118 -2.81 14.84 11.19
CA ALA A 118 -2.19 15.35 9.98
C ALA A 118 -0.92 16.17 10.28
N ARG A 119 -0.96 17.02 11.31
CA ARG A 119 0.21 17.78 11.79
C ARG A 119 1.36 16.85 12.21
N LEU A 120 1.08 15.86 13.06
CA LEU A 120 2.08 14.91 13.54
C LEU A 120 2.72 14.10 12.40
N ALA A 121 1.91 13.68 11.42
CA ALA A 121 2.41 12.98 10.24
C ALA A 121 3.29 13.89 9.36
N GLY A 122 2.90 15.15 9.17
CA GLY A 122 3.69 16.14 8.43
C GLY A 122 5.07 16.38 9.04
N GLU A 123 5.15 16.50 10.37
CA GLU A 123 6.40 16.65 11.11
C GLU A 123 7.30 15.41 10.99
N ALA A 124 6.72 14.21 11.10
CA ALA A 124 7.44 12.96 10.91
C ALA A 124 8.04 12.86 9.50
N ARG A 125 7.30 13.28 8.46
CA ARG A 125 7.78 13.28 7.07
C ARG A 125 8.96 14.24 6.88
N ALA A 126 8.85 15.45 7.43
CA ALA A 126 9.92 16.45 7.38
C ALA A 126 11.21 15.93 8.02
N ALA A 127 11.10 15.26 9.18
CA ALA A 127 12.24 14.68 9.88
C ALA A 127 12.99 13.61 9.05
N VAL A 128 12.29 12.78 8.28
CA VAL A 128 12.91 11.78 7.40
C VAL A 128 13.63 12.44 6.22
N SER A 129 13.11 13.54 5.69
CA SER A 129 13.63 14.20 4.48
C SER A 129 14.96 14.92 4.74
N VAL A 130 15.19 15.39 5.98
CA VAL A 130 16.43 16.07 6.38
C VAL A 130 17.61 15.08 6.49
N GLY A 131 17.35 13.79 6.76
CA GLY A 131 18.40 12.76 6.90
C GLY A 131 19.04 12.33 5.58
N ASP A 132 18.32 12.44 4.46
CA ASP A 132 18.74 11.92 3.14
C ASP A 132 19.52 12.94 2.28
N SER A 133 19.60 14.19 2.73
CA SER A 133 20.16 15.31 1.94
C SER A 133 21.70 15.41 1.94
N THR A 134 22.43 14.42 2.46
CA THR A 134 23.91 14.51 2.61
C THR A 134 24.73 14.10 1.38
N ALA A 135 24.10 13.81 0.23
CA ALA A 135 24.80 13.43 -0.99
C ALA A 135 24.44 14.29 -2.21
N VAL A 136 24.57 15.61 -2.11
CA VAL A 136 24.54 16.47 -3.31
C VAL A 136 25.93 16.42 -3.97
N ARG A 137 26.11 15.49 -4.93
CA ARG A 137 27.21 15.58 -5.89
C ARG A 137 26.89 16.69 -6.88
N THR A 138 27.64 17.80 -6.81
CA THR A 138 27.56 18.91 -7.76
C THR A 138 28.05 18.45 -9.13
N VAL A 139 27.17 17.90 -9.95
CA VAL A 139 27.41 17.73 -11.39
C VAL A 139 26.98 19.03 -12.07
N VAL A 140 27.92 19.73 -12.69
CA VAL A 140 27.62 20.90 -13.55
C VAL A 140 26.80 20.38 -14.73
N ARG A 141 25.49 20.66 -14.72
CA ARG A 141 24.52 20.10 -15.67
C ARG A 141 24.00 21.19 -16.61
N PRO A 142 23.82 20.91 -17.91
CA PRO A 142 23.20 21.86 -18.84
C PRO A 142 21.79 22.23 -18.38
N ALA A 143 21.43 23.52 -18.51
CA ALA A 143 20.20 24.11 -18.00
C ALA A 143 18.92 23.53 -18.64
N VAL A 144 19.02 22.93 -19.83
CA VAL A 144 17.92 22.22 -20.50
C VAL A 144 18.51 21.02 -21.25
N ALA A 145 18.31 19.80 -20.76
CA ALA A 145 18.67 18.61 -21.51
C ALA A 145 17.75 18.43 -22.73
N PRO A 146 18.23 17.82 -23.82
CA PRO A 146 17.39 17.52 -24.98
C PRO A 146 16.24 16.59 -24.60
N LEU A 147 15.06 16.86 -25.17
CA LEU A 147 13.85 16.05 -25.00
C LEU A 147 13.75 15.00 -26.11
N TYR A 148 13.60 13.74 -25.71
CA TYR A 148 13.34 12.63 -26.62
C TYR A 148 11.92 12.09 -26.44
N ASP A 149 11.23 11.88 -27.55
CA ASP A 149 9.90 11.28 -27.55
C ASP A 149 10.00 9.74 -27.55
N CYS A 150 9.46 9.15 -26.50
CA CYS A 150 9.45 7.72 -26.20
C CYS A 150 7.99 7.28 -25.89
N LEU A 151 7.03 7.77 -26.66
CA LEU A 151 5.61 7.47 -26.43
C LEU A 151 5.29 6.00 -26.75
N THR A 152 5.57 5.58 -27.99
CA THR A 152 5.34 4.21 -28.45
C THR A 152 6.65 3.42 -28.48
N LYS A 153 7.70 4.02 -29.02
CA LYS A 153 9.05 3.45 -29.11
C LYS A 153 10.06 4.59 -28.98
N CYS A 154 11.13 4.39 -28.21
CA CYS A 154 12.25 5.32 -28.21
C CYS A 154 13.05 5.25 -29.53
N ALA A 155 13.79 6.32 -29.83
CA ALA A 155 14.83 6.26 -30.85
C ALA A 155 15.87 5.18 -30.47
N ASP A 156 16.45 4.48 -31.45
CA ASP A 156 17.31 3.30 -31.20
C ASP A 156 18.56 3.59 -30.35
N SER A 157 18.98 4.87 -30.27
CA SER A 157 20.12 5.31 -29.45
C SER A 157 19.75 5.78 -28.04
N VAL A 158 18.46 5.70 -27.69
CA VAL A 158 17.88 6.20 -26.45
C VAL A 158 17.35 5.03 -25.63
N VAL A 159 17.89 4.89 -24.42
CA VAL A 159 17.39 3.99 -23.40
C VAL A 159 16.27 4.71 -22.65
N PRO A 160 15.05 4.14 -22.55
CA PRO A 160 13.94 4.76 -21.83
C PRO A 160 14.25 4.88 -20.32
N PRO A 161 13.61 5.83 -19.62
CA PRO A 161 13.72 5.93 -18.18
C PRO A 161 13.19 4.65 -17.54
N GLN A 162 13.87 4.20 -16.49
CA GLN A 162 13.46 3.02 -15.73
C GLN A 162 12.82 3.46 -14.46
N PHE A 163 11.68 2.87 -14.14
CA PHE A 163 10.99 3.19 -12.91
C PHE A 163 11.75 2.65 -11.68
N VAL A 164 11.81 3.41 -10.59
CA VAL A 164 12.46 3.03 -9.33
C VAL A 164 11.45 2.88 -8.20
N LEU A 165 10.66 3.93 -7.92
CA LEU A 165 9.74 3.96 -6.79
C LEU A 165 8.47 4.74 -7.14
N PHE A 166 7.30 4.18 -6.84
CA PHE A 166 6.02 4.88 -6.85
C PHE A 166 5.55 4.92 -5.40
N PRO A 167 5.12 6.08 -4.91
CA PRO A 167 4.59 6.17 -3.56
C PRO A 167 3.37 5.26 -3.38
N TYR A 168 3.31 4.53 -2.27
CA TYR A 168 2.07 3.94 -1.84
C TYR A 168 1.05 5.04 -1.58
N GLN A 169 -0.17 4.73 -1.97
CA GLN A 169 -1.31 5.62 -1.87
C GLN A 169 -2.28 4.95 -0.90
N MET A 170 -2.44 5.54 0.28
CA MET A 170 -3.36 5.03 1.30
C MET A 170 -4.59 5.92 1.38
N VAL A 171 -5.76 5.28 1.36
CA VAL A 171 -7.03 5.96 1.57
C VAL A 171 -7.62 5.45 2.89
N LEU A 172 -7.84 6.35 3.84
CA LEU A 172 -8.34 6.00 5.18
C LEU A 172 -9.86 5.76 5.19
N ASP A 173 -10.61 6.52 4.39
CA ASP A 173 -12.06 6.38 4.24
C ASP A 173 -12.47 5.92 2.86
N GLY A 174 -13.31 4.88 2.83
CA GLY A 174 -13.57 4.01 1.69
C GLY A 174 -13.96 4.73 0.40
N VAL A 175 -12.95 5.04 -0.43
CA VAL A 175 -13.15 4.98 -1.87
C VAL A 175 -13.58 3.54 -2.18
N VAL A 176 -14.73 3.41 -2.85
CA VAL A 176 -15.19 2.13 -3.39
C VAL A 176 -14.16 1.71 -4.44
N LEU A 177 -13.15 0.96 -3.99
CA LEU A 177 -12.23 0.32 -4.91
C LEU A 177 -13.05 -0.63 -5.78
N PRO A 178 -12.76 -0.68 -7.09
CA PRO A 178 -13.49 -1.55 -7.98
C PRO A 178 -13.33 -2.99 -7.48
N ALA A 179 -14.38 -3.81 -7.63
CA ALA A 179 -14.46 -5.15 -7.05
C ALA A 179 -13.19 -5.97 -7.32
N ARG A 180 -12.83 -6.89 -6.40
CA ARG A 180 -11.75 -7.88 -6.64
C ARG A 180 -11.94 -8.46 -8.04
N ARG A 181 -10.92 -8.30 -8.91
CA ARG A 181 -10.86 -8.66 -10.35
C ARG A 181 -11.21 -7.58 -11.38
N ALA A 182 -11.44 -6.33 -11.00
CA ALA A 182 -11.53 -5.27 -11.98
C ALA A 182 -10.14 -4.96 -12.56
N HIS A 183 -9.89 -5.35 -13.81
CA HIS A 183 -8.70 -4.95 -14.57
C HIS A 183 -8.84 -3.47 -14.96
N VAL A 184 -8.54 -2.61 -14.00
CA VAL A 184 -8.63 -1.17 -14.18
C VAL A 184 -7.27 -0.65 -14.61
N PHE A 185 -7.23 0.23 -15.61
CA PHE A 185 -5.98 0.83 -16.04
C PHE A 185 -6.09 2.33 -16.21
N VAL A 186 -4.95 3.00 -16.03
CA VAL A 186 -4.77 4.41 -16.35
C VAL A 186 -3.49 4.57 -17.15
N ALA A 187 -3.59 5.18 -18.32
CA ALA A 187 -2.46 5.55 -19.14
C ALA A 187 -2.27 7.07 -19.09
N LEU A 188 -1.10 7.50 -18.62
CA LEU A 188 -0.69 8.91 -18.60
C LEU A 188 0.55 9.10 -19.45
N GLN A 189 0.68 10.29 -20.00
CA GLN A 189 1.90 10.81 -20.59
C GLN A 189 2.59 11.71 -19.58
N ALA A 190 3.92 11.63 -19.49
CA ALA A 190 4.72 12.55 -18.69
C ALA A 190 6.14 12.68 -19.25
N VAL A 191 6.82 13.78 -18.93
CA VAL A 191 8.26 13.94 -19.15
C VAL A 191 8.99 13.57 -17.86
N VAL A 192 9.91 12.62 -17.99
CA VAL A 192 10.91 12.31 -16.95
C VAL A 192 12.17 13.08 -17.31
N ASP A 193 12.68 13.86 -16.36
CA ASP A 193 13.86 14.67 -16.57
C ASP A 193 15.17 13.88 -16.41
N GLN A 194 16.28 14.57 -16.62
CA GLN A 194 17.62 14.00 -16.47
C GLN A 194 18.01 13.59 -15.03
N ASP A 195 17.23 13.98 -14.02
CA ASP A 195 17.37 13.50 -12.63
C ASP A 195 16.47 12.31 -12.32
N GLY A 196 15.61 11.93 -13.25
CA GLY A 196 14.62 10.89 -13.02
C GLY A 196 13.42 11.38 -12.20
N LEU A 197 13.18 12.69 -12.20
CA LEU A 197 11.98 13.32 -11.64
C LEU A 197 10.96 13.56 -12.73
N VAL A 198 9.68 13.52 -12.38
CA VAL A 198 8.59 13.84 -13.32
C VAL A 198 8.34 15.34 -13.34
N GLU A 199 8.26 15.93 -14.53
CA GLU A 199 7.85 17.33 -14.73
C GLU A 199 6.34 17.47 -14.57
N PRO A 200 5.83 18.08 -13.48
CA PRO A 200 4.40 18.06 -13.13
C PRO A 200 3.50 18.65 -14.23
N GLU A 201 3.93 19.74 -14.85
CA GLU A 201 3.20 20.45 -15.90
C GLU A 201 3.07 19.68 -17.20
N THR A 202 3.78 18.57 -17.35
CA THR A 202 3.76 17.72 -18.56
C THR A 202 2.86 16.49 -18.42
N VAL A 203 2.33 16.23 -17.23
CA VAL A 203 1.45 15.10 -16.96
C VAL A 203 0.12 15.29 -17.70
N ARG A 204 -0.25 14.33 -18.54
CA ARG A 204 -1.51 14.34 -19.30
C ARG A 204 -2.15 12.97 -19.26
N LEU A 205 -3.42 12.90 -18.88
CA LEU A 205 -4.21 11.69 -19.03
C LEU A 205 -4.42 11.37 -20.51
N GLN A 206 -4.09 10.14 -20.93
CA GLN A 206 -4.37 9.66 -22.29
C GLN A 206 -5.60 8.77 -22.35
N SER A 207 -5.72 7.81 -21.43
CA SER A 207 -6.90 6.95 -21.31
C SER A 207 -7.04 6.40 -19.90
N SER A 208 -8.28 6.14 -19.47
CA SER A 208 -8.57 5.55 -18.16
C SER A 208 -9.83 4.71 -18.23
N THR A 209 -9.81 3.55 -17.60
CA THR A 209 -11.02 2.79 -17.22
C THR A 209 -11.34 2.95 -15.73
N ALA A 210 -10.53 3.73 -15.02
CA ALA A 210 -10.59 3.99 -13.59
C ALA A 210 -11.36 5.28 -13.29
N VAL A 211 -12.66 5.20 -13.02
CA VAL A 211 -13.39 6.36 -12.49
C VAL A 211 -13.00 6.52 -11.02
N GLY A 212 -12.45 7.67 -10.64
CA GLY A 212 -12.11 8.02 -9.24
C GLY A 212 -10.67 7.78 -8.78
N VAL A 213 -9.81 7.13 -9.58
CA VAL A 213 -8.38 6.90 -9.23
C VAL A 213 -7.43 7.83 -10.00
N VAL A 214 -7.90 8.48 -11.06
CA VAL A 214 -7.06 9.33 -11.95
C VAL A 214 -6.42 10.49 -11.19
N GLU A 215 -7.21 11.30 -10.48
CA GLU A 215 -6.67 12.45 -9.73
C GLU A 215 -5.62 12.03 -8.70
N GLN A 216 -5.80 10.84 -8.13
CA GLN A 216 -4.86 10.28 -7.16
C GLN A 216 -3.51 9.99 -7.83
N ILE A 217 -3.52 9.40 -9.02
CA ILE A 217 -2.30 9.11 -9.78
C ILE A 217 -1.64 10.40 -10.25
N GLU A 218 -2.41 11.40 -10.70
CA GLU A 218 -1.89 12.70 -11.12
C GLU A 218 -1.19 13.44 -9.98
N ARG A 219 -1.68 13.33 -8.75
CA ARG A 219 -1.00 13.87 -7.55
C ARG A 219 0.24 13.07 -7.17
N ALA A 220 0.20 11.76 -7.30
CA ALA A 220 1.27 10.85 -6.91
C ALA A 220 2.45 10.84 -7.89
N LEU A 221 2.17 10.99 -9.19
CA LEU A 221 3.16 10.82 -10.25
C LEU A 221 4.33 11.82 -10.18
N PRO A 222 4.14 13.10 -9.83
CA PRO A 222 5.24 14.04 -9.53
C PRO A 222 6.18 13.57 -8.42
N GLN A 223 5.70 12.73 -7.50
CA GLN A 223 6.49 12.19 -6.38
C GLN A 223 7.20 10.88 -6.73
N ALA A 224 6.91 10.29 -7.90
CA ALA A 224 7.59 9.09 -8.36
C ALA A 224 9.09 9.34 -8.62
N ARG A 225 9.86 8.26 -8.60
CA ARG A 225 11.29 8.27 -8.89
C ARG A 225 11.61 7.32 -10.02
N PHE A 226 12.42 7.79 -10.96
CA PHE A 226 12.93 7.05 -12.10
C PHE A 226 14.45 7.07 -12.09
N ARG A 227 15.08 6.10 -12.73
CA ARG A 227 16.38 6.28 -13.37
C ARG A 227 16.10 7.02 -14.68
N PRO A 228 16.84 8.09 -14.98
CA PRO A 228 16.61 8.89 -16.17
C PRO A 228 16.81 8.07 -17.44
N GLY A 229 16.26 8.57 -18.55
CA GLY A 229 16.59 8.04 -19.87
C GLY A 229 18.03 8.39 -20.26
N PHE A 230 18.66 7.57 -21.09
CA PHE A 230 20.03 7.81 -21.54
C PHE A 230 20.11 7.82 -23.06
N ALA A 231 20.68 8.89 -23.62
CA ALA A 231 21.07 8.91 -25.04
C ALA A 231 22.61 8.86 -25.10
N LYS A 232 23.16 7.80 -25.72
CA LYS A 232 24.63 7.60 -25.81
C LYS A 232 25.36 7.72 -24.46
N GLY A 233 24.73 7.24 -23.39
CA GLY A 233 25.28 7.28 -22.03
C GLY A 233 25.13 8.61 -21.28
N VAL A 234 24.51 9.62 -21.88
CA VAL A 234 24.21 10.91 -21.24
C VAL A 234 22.76 10.91 -20.77
N PRO A 235 22.45 11.34 -19.53
CA PRO A 235 21.08 11.45 -19.06
C PRO A 235 20.33 12.54 -19.82
N VAL A 236 19.12 12.24 -20.27
CA VAL A 236 18.29 13.11 -21.12
C VAL A 236 16.85 13.17 -20.62
N ARG A 237 16.12 14.20 -21.04
CA ARG A 237 14.68 14.30 -20.80
C ARG A 237 13.96 13.36 -21.77
N THR A 238 13.00 12.62 -21.27
CA THR A 238 12.24 11.66 -22.08
C THR A 238 10.75 11.80 -21.83
N ARG A 239 9.99 12.02 -22.90
CA ARG A 239 8.53 11.95 -22.87
C ARG A 239 8.09 10.51 -23.03
N VAL A 240 7.40 9.96 -22.05
CA VAL A 240 6.99 8.55 -22.04
C VAL A 240 5.50 8.40 -21.83
N GLN A 241 4.96 7.27 -22.28
CA GLN A 241 3.65 6.79 -21.88
C GLN A 241 3.79 5.77 -20.75
N LEU A 242 3.13 6.05 -19.63
CA LEU A 242 3.06 5.22 -18.44
C LEU A 242 1.70 4.56 -18.37
N ARG A 243 1.68 3.23 -18.24
CA ARG A 243 0.46 2.47 -17.99
C ARG A 243 0.49 1.91 -16.59
N PHE A 244 -0.54 2.20 -15.82
CA PHE A 244 -0.80 1.64 -14.50
C PHE A 244 -1.96 0.67 -14.62
N ASP A 245 -1.74 -0.60 -14.25
CA ASP A 245 -2.75 -1.65 -14.17
C ASP A 245 -3.01 -1.94 -12.68
N PHE A 246 -4.24 -1.67 -12.25
CA PHE A 246 -4.68 -1.71 -10.87
C PHE A 246 -5.30 -3.06 -10.52
N GLU A 247 -4.91 -3.61 -9.38
CA GLU A 247 -5.51 -4.77 -8.76
C GLU A 247 -5.94 -4.39 -7.33
N ALA A 248 -7.24 -4.50 -7.04
CA ALA A 248 -7.74 -4.25 -5.70
C ALA A 248 -7.29 -5.35 -4.73
N GLU A 249 -6.34 -5.04 -3.84
CA GLU A 249 -5.91 -5.93 -2.76
C GLU A 249 -6.64 -5.55 -1.46
N GLY A 250 -7.86 -6.05 -1.30
CA GLY A 250 -8.64 -5.84 -0.08
C GLY A 250 -9.16 -4.40 0.13
N THR A 251 -9.59 -4.10 1.37
CA THR A 251 -10.47 -2.98 1.73
C THR A 251 -9.72 -1.66 1.99
N GLY A 252 -8.95 -1.16 1.03
CA GLY A 252 -8.42 0.22 1.07
C GLY A 252 -6.93 0.39 0.75
N LEU A 253 -6.33 -0.55 0.03
CA LEU A 253 -5.06 -0.36 -0.65
C LEU A 253 -5.25 -0.59 -2.14
N ILE A 254 -4.69 0.29 -2.95
CA ILE A 254 -4.62 0.12 -4.38
C ILE A 254 -3.26 -0.47 -4.70
N ARG A 255 -3.22 -1.76 -5.05
CA ARG A 255 -2.03 -2.35 -5.66
C ARG A 255 -2.08 -2.07 -7.15
N TYR A 256 -0.95 -1.73 -7.74
CA TYR A 256 -0.84 -1.57 -9.18
C TYR A 256 0.47 -2.18 -9.66
N THR A 257 0.40 -2.75 -10.84
CA THR A 257 1.58 -2.99 -11.67
C THR A 257 1.65 -1.84 -12.65
N TYR A 258 2.86 -1.41 -13.03
CA TYR A 258 3.00 -0.37 -14.03
C TYR A 258 4.01 -0.82 -15.08
N ARG A 259 3.89 -0.25 -16.28
CA ARG A 259 4.82 -0.45 -17.38
C ARG A 259 5.05 0.86 -18.10
N VAL A 260 6.32 1.17 -18.35
CA VAL A 260 6.69 2.17 -19.36
C VAL A 260 6.46 1.52 -20.72
N LEU A 261 5.57 2.08 -21.54
CA LEU A 261 5.17 1.48 -22.81
C LEU A 261 6.15 1.74 -23.96
N ALA A 262 7.22 2.50 -23.70
CA ALA A 262 8.23 2.96 -24.67
C ALA A 262 9.14 1.87 -25.30
N ARG A 263 8.75 0.59 -25.27
CA ARG A 263 9.57 -0.54 -25.72
C ARG A 263 9.51 -0.74 -27.23
#